data_AF-A0A928ZUK4-F1
#
_entry.id   AF-A0A928ZUK4-F1
#
_cell.length_a   1.000
_cell.length_b   1.000
_cell.length_c   1.000
_cell.angle_alpha   90.00
_cell.angle_beta   90.00
_cell.angle_gamma   90.00
#
_symmetry.space_group_name_H-M   'P 1'
#
loop_
_entity.id
_entity.type
_entity.pdbx_description
1 polymer ?
#
loop_
_entity_poly.entity_id
_entity_poly.type
_entity_poly.pdbx_seq_one_letter_code
_entity_poly.pdbx_strand_id
1 'polypeptide(L)' 'MQDKIPMMKYLSTAPVVATIWMTITAGILIEFNRFFPDLLLHP' A
#
# COMPACT_ATOMS: atom_id res chain seq x y z
N MET A 1 2.38 26.29 -25.15
CA MET A 1 1.43 25.45 -24.40
C MET A 1 2.02 24.05 -24.36
N GLN A 2 2.54 23.64 -23.20
CA GLN A 2 3.12 22.31 -23.00
C GLN A 2 2.51 21.77 -21.70
N ASP A 3 1.24 21.36 -21.78
CA ASP A 3 0.47 20.86 -20.65
C ASP A 3 0.85 19.41 -20.34
N LYS A 4 2.11 19.19 -19.92
CA LYS A 4 2.53 17.87 -19.43
C LYS A 4 1.92 17.64 -18.06
N ILE A 5 1.30 16.47 -17.88
CA ILE A 5 0.85 16.00 -16.56
C ILE A 5 2.11 15.90 -15.67
N PRO A 6 2.18 16.66 -14.57
CA PRO A 6 3.32 16.55 -13.67
C PRO A 6 3.36 15.15 -13.07
N MET A 7 4.56 14.59 -12.86
CA MET A 7 4.74 13.24 -12.32
C MET A 7 3.94 13.00 -11.02
N MET A 8 3.83 14.02 -10.18
CA MET A 8 3.01 14.00 -8.97
C MET A 8 1.53 13.72 -9.25
N LYS A 9 0.97 14.26 -10.34
CA LYS A 9 -0.44 14.05 -10.71
C LYS A 9 -0.70 12.63 -11.21
N TYR A 10 0.29 11.97 -11.81
CA TYR A 10 0.21 10.54 -12.12
C TYR A 10 0.22 9.69 -10.84
N LEU A 11 1.12 10.00 -9.91
CA LEU A 11 1.21 9.30 -8.62
C LEU A 11 -0.03 9.46 -7.75
N SER A 12 -0.75 10.59 -7.88
CA SER A 12 -2.02 10.84 -7.18
C SER A 12 -3.25 10.22 -7.85
N THR A 13 -3.11 9.45 -8.93
CA THR A 13 -4.27 8.77 -9.53
C THR A 13 -4.78 7.67 -8.60
N ALA A 14 -6.11 7.51 -8.54
CA ALA A 14 -6.77 6.50 -7.71
C ALA A 14 -6.14 5.08 -7.80
N PRO A 15 -5.88 4.50 -8.98
CA PRO A 15 -5.26 3.17 -9.06
C PRO A 15 -3.82 3.13 -8.53
N VAL A 16 -3.02 4.19 -8.72
CA VAL A 16 -1.62 4.23 -8.27
C VAL A 16 -1.53 4.38 -6.75
N VAL A 17 -2.34 5.28 -6.18
CA VAL A 17 -2.43 5.43 -4.72
C VAL A 17 -2.96 4.13 -4.10
N ALA A 18 -3.97 3.50 -4.70
CA ALA A 18 -4.52 2.24 -4.21
C ALA A 18 -3.47 1.13 -4.19
N THR A 19 -2.68 0.98 -5.26
CA THR A 19 -1.62 -0.04 -5.29
C THR A 19 -0.55 0.21 -4.24
N ILE A 20 -0.06 1.45 -4.11
CA ILE A 20 0.93 1.80 -3.06
C ILE A 20 0.38 1.48 -1.67
N TRP A 21 -0.87 1.89 -1.38
CA TRP A 21 -1.50 1.68 -0.09
C TRP A 21 -1.71 0.19 0.22
N MET A 22 -2.18 -0.57 -0.76
CA MET A 22 -2.41 -2.00 -0.61
C MET A 22 -1.09 -2.77 -0.46
N THR A 23 -0.02 -2.37 -1.15
CA THR A 23 1.31 -2.98 -0.97
C THR A 23 1.85 -2.74 0.44
N ILE A 24 1.73 -1.53 0.98
CA ILE A 24 2.15 -1.22 2.35
C ILE A 24 1.32 -2.04 3.35
N THR A 25 -0.01 -2.04 3.19
CA THR A 25 -0.92 -2.78 4.07
C THR A 25 -0.63 -4.27 4.04
N ALA A 26 -0.44 -4.85 2.84
CA ALA A 26 -0.09 -6.26 2.67
C ALA A 26 1.27 -6.58 3.29
N GLY A 27 2.28 -5.73 3.09
CA GLY A 27 3.60 -5.89 3.69
C GLY A 27 3.52 -5.93 5.23
N ILE A 28 2.75 -5.02 5.84
CA ILE A 28 2.52 -5.00 7.29
C ILE A 28 1.88 -6.32 7.74
N LEU A 29 0.81 -6.76 7.07
CA LEU A 29 0.10 -7.99 7.44
C LEU A 29 0.95 -9.25 7.27
N ILE A 30 1.76 -9.32 6.21
CA ILE A 30 2.68 -10.43 5.96
C ILE A 30 3.74 -10.49 7.05
N GLU A 31 4.38 -9.37 7.35
CA GLU A 31 5.42 -9.29 8.37
C GLU A 31 4.86 -9.55 9.77
N PHE A 32 3.66 -9.05 10.07
CA PHE A 32 2.97 -9.32 11.31
C PHE A 32 2.69 -10.81 11.51
N ASN A 33 2.12 -11.48 10.51
CA ASN A 33 1.87 -12.93 10.57
C ASN A 33 3.19 -13.74 10.50
N ARG A 34 4.28 -13.20 9.94
CA ARG A 34 5.60 -13.84 9.98
C ARG A 34 6.17 -13.86 11.40
N PHE A 35 5.99 -12.78 12.16
CA PHE A 35 6.47 -12.68 13.55
C PHE A 35 5.50 -13.30 14.57
N PHE A 36 4.20 -13.28 14.28
CA PHE A 36 3.12 -13.80 15.13
C PHE A 36 2.17 -14.70 14.32
N PRO A 37 2.58 -15.94 14.00
CA PRO A 37 1.88 -16.80 13.03
C PRO A 37 0.53 -17.34 13.51
N ASP A 38 0.34 -17.50 14.82
CA ASP A 38 -0.79 -18.26 15.39
C ASP A 38 -1.65 -17.41 16.34
N LEU A 39 -2.02 -16.19 15.91
CA LEU A 39 -2.93 -15.30 16.64
C LEU A 39 -4.41 -15.60 16.33
N LEU A 40 -4.93 -16.72 16.84
CA LEU A 40 -6.36 -17.05 16.75
C LEU A 40 -7.22 -16.20 17.70
N LEU A 41 -6.68 -15.89 18.88
CA LEU A 41 -7.31 -15.07 19.91
C LEU A 41 -6.23 -14.18 20.53
N HIS A 42 -6.63 -12.99 20.97
CA HIS A 42 -5.80 -12.20 21.87
C HIS A 42 -5.74 -12.93 23.22
N PRO A 43 -4.55 -13.08 23.84
CA PRO A 43 -4.44 -13.67 25.18
C PRO A 43 -5.22 -12.88 26.25
#